data_AF-A0AAE9E6G6-F1
#
_entry.id   AF-A0AAE9E6G6-F1
#
_cell.length_a   1.000
_cell.length_b   1.000
_cell.length_c   1.000
_cell.angle_alpha   90.00
_cell.angle_beta   90.00
_cell.angle_gamma   90.00
#
_symmetry.space_group_name_H-M   'P 1'
#
loop_
_entity.id
_entity.type
_entity.pdbx_description
1 polymer ?
#
loop_
_entity_poly.entity_id
_entity_poly.type
_entity_poly.pdbx_seq_one_letter_code
_entity_poly.pdbx_strand_id
1 'polypeptide(L)'
;MKLLHRFLLATVVIFFVVSTVDSSKRLHTDTSKPLCGLCVNIVNQLDKVLEHGGDIEEAVDKFCKEDVPSFMVDMCEKVIEKNLEVIIEKLKNHEAAEKICTDIFLCRTPKKYYFLETEK
;
A
#
# COMPACT_ATOMS: atom_id res chain seq x y z
N MET A 1 -20.51 20.49 37.57
CA MET A 1 -21.06 20.75 36.21
C MET A 1 -19.98 21.16 35.19
N LYS A 2 -19.11 22.14 35.47
CA LYS A 2 -18.04 22.56 34.53
C LYS A 2 -17.00 21.48 34.21
N LEU A 3 -16.69 20.59 35.16
CA LEU A 3 -15.73 19.49 34.97
C LEU A 3 -16.27 18.43 33.99
N LEU A 4 -17.56 18.08 34.12
CA LEU A 4 -18.25 17.13 33.24
C LEU A 4 -18.34 17.67 31.80
N HIS A 5 -18.60 18.97 31.64
CA HIS A 5 -18.61 19.64 30.35
C HIS A 5 -17.23 19.66 29.68
N ARG A 6 -16.14 19.82 30.45
CA ARG A 6 -14.77 19.75 29.93
C ARG A 6 -14.40 18.33 29.49
N PHE A 7 -14.85 17.31 30.22
CA PHE A 7 -14.69 15.91 29.83
C PHE A 7 -15.45 15.58 28.54
N LEU A 8 -16.72 16.01 28.43
CA LEU A 8 -17.52 15.83 27.21
C LEU A 8 -16.91 16.53 26.00
N LEU A 9 -16.40 17.75 26.16
CA LEU A 9 -15.69 18.44 25.08
C LEU A 9 -14.41 17.70 24.67
N ALA A 10 -13.64 17.20 25.64
CA ALA A 10 -12.42 16.46 25.36
C ALA A 10 -12.68 15.14 24.61
N THR A 11 -13.71 14.39 25.01
CA THR A 11 -14.06 13.13 24.34
C THR A 11 -14.59 13.36 22.92
N VAL A 12 -15.39 14.40 22.69
CA VAL A 12 -15.87 14.78 21.36
C VAL A 12 -14.70 15.19 20.46
N VAL A 13 -13.76 15.99 20.96
CA VAL A 13 -12.55 16.36 20.18
C VAL A 13 -11.72 15.13 19.84
N ILE A 14 -11.52 14.20 20.78
CA ILE A 14 -10.81 12.94 20.54
C ILE A 14 -11.52 12.10 19.47
N PHE A 15 -12.85 11.97 19.54
CA PHE A 15 -13.62 11.21 18.54
C PHE A 15 -13.56 11.88 17.15
N PHE A 16 -13.63 13.21 17.10
CA PHE A 16 -13.56 13.98 15.87
C PHE A 16 -12.18 13.85 15.21
N VAL A 17 -11.08 13.90 15.97
CA VAL A 17 -9.73 13.67 15.42
C VAL A 17 -9.50 12.21 15.04
N VAL A 18 -10.08 11.23 15.75
CA VAL A 18 -9.99 9.81 15.34
C VAL A 18 -10.71 9.60 14.01
N SER A 19 -11.87 10.23 13.82
CA SER A 19 -12.64 10.14 12.58
C SER A 19 -11.93 10.77 11.37
N THR A 20 -11.09 11.79 11.58
CA THR A 20 -10.28 12.38 10.49
C THR A 20 -8.95 11.66 10.25
N VAL A 21 -8.52 10.76 11.14
CA VAL A 21 -7.22 10.05 11.06
C VAL A 21 -7.31 8.73 10.27
N ASP A 22 -8.48 8.34 9.76
CA ASP A 22 -8.63 7.11 8.96
C ASP A 22 -7.86 7.15 7.62
N SER A 23 -7.69 8.34 7.00
CA SER A 23 -6.98 8.46 5.71
C SER A 23 -5.52 8.91 5.79
N SER A 24 -5.01 9.38 6.94
CA SER A 24 -3.70 10.07 6.98
C SER A 24 -2.52 9.23 7.46
N LYS A 25 -2.68 7.93 7.74
CA LYS A 25 -1.56 7.01 7.98
C LYS A 25 -1.29 6.08 6.78
N ARG A 26 -1.06 6.68 5.62
CA ARG A 26 -0.22 6.08 4.57
C ARG A 26 0.99 6.99 4.32
N LEU A 27 1.67 7.41 5.38
CA LEU A 27 3.03 7.90 5.21
C LEU A 27 3.88 6.67 4.94
N HIS A 28 3.95 6.27 3.66
CA HIS A 28 5.06 5.48 3.15
C HIS A 28 6.34 6.28 3.39
N THR A 29 6.84 6.27 4.63
CA THR A 29 8.24 6.55 4.92
C THR A 29 9.01 5.36 4.37
N ASP A 30 9.14 5.31 3.04
CA ASP A 30 9.73 4.19 2.34
C ASP A 30 10.71 4.64 1.26
N THR A 31 11.49 5.67 1.56
CA THR A 31 12.79 5.85 0.90
C THR A 31 13.73 4.66 1.14
N SER A 32 13.34 3.69 1.99
CA SER A 32 14.09 2.47 2.29
C SER A 32 13.67 1.21 1.50
N LYS A 33 12.50 1.19 0.83
CA LYS A 33 12.04 0.03 0.04
C LYS A 33 11.38 0.47 -1.29
N PRO A 34 12.17 0.89 -2.29
CA PRO A 34 11.65 1.33 -3.58
C PRO A 34 10.74 0.28 -4.25
N LEU A 35 11.02 -1.02 -4.08
CA LEU A 35 10.21 -2.11 -4.64
C LEU A 35 8.80 -2.21 -4.04
N CYS A 36 8.65 -1.93 -2.74
CA CYS A 36 7.35 -2.01 -2.08
C CYS A 36 6.44 -0.87 -2.54
N GLY A 37 6.97 0.36 -2.58
CA GLY A 37 6.24 1.52 -3.10
C GLY A 37 5.82 1.32 -4.56
N LEU A 38 6.73 0.79 -5.40
CA LEU A 38 6.41 0.52 -6.80
C LEU A 38 5.28 -0.51 -6.94
N CYS A 39 5.35 -1.61 -6.19
CA CYS A 39 4.29 -2.61 -6.19
C CYS A 39 2.94 -2.04 -5.77
N VAL A 40 2.91 -1.29 -4.65
CA VAL A 40 1.67 -0.71 -4.14
C VAL A 40 1.05 0.25 -5.16
N ASN A 41 1.87 1.04 -5.84
CA ASN A 41 1.40 1.95 -6.87
C ASN A 41 0.75 1.21 -8.05
N ILE A 42 1.42 0.22 -8.65
CA ILE A 42 0.83 -0.53 -9.77
C ILE A 42 -0.43 -1.28 -9.34
N VAL A 43 -0.44 -1.89 -8.15
CA VAL A 43 -1.62 -2.61 -7.66
C VAL A 43 -2.82 -1.66 -7.51
N ASN A 44 -2.60 -0.45 -6.97
CA ASN A 44 -3.65 0.58 -6.89
C ASN A 44 -4.11 1.09 -8.27
N GLN A 45 -3.22 1.12 -9.26
CA GLN A 45 -3.58 1.50 -10.63
C GLN A 45 -4.43 0.40 -11.28
N LEU A 46 -4.05 -0.86 -11.12
CA LEU A 46 -4.78 -2.01 -11.62
C LEU A 46 -6.17 -2.13 -10.99
N ASP A 47 -6.31 -1.81 -9.71
CA ASP A 47 -7.61 -1.77 -9.02
C ASP A 47 -8.58 -0.80 -9.73
N LYS A 48 -8.12 0.43 -10.01
CA LYS A 48 -8.91 1.43 -10.74
C LYS A 48 -9.26 0.97 -12.16
N VAL A 49 -8.32 0.32 -12.85
CA VAL A 49 -8.56 -0.19 -14.21
C VAL A 49 -9.64 -1.27 -14.19
N LEU A 50 -9.62 -2.17 -13.20
CA LEU A 50 -10.65 -3.18 -13.01
C LEU A 50 -12.02 -2.58 -12.67
N GLU A 51 -12.07 -1.55 -11.83
CA GLU A 51 -13.30 -0.85 -11.47
C GLU A 51 -13.96 -0.14 -12.67
N HIS A 52 -13.16 0.44 -13.57
CA HIS A 52 -13.65 1.26 -14.68
C HIS A 52 -13.69 0.52 -16.02
N GLY A 53 -13.24 -0.74 -16.08
CA GLY A 53 -13.23 -1.56 -17.28
C GLY A 53 -12.20 -1.12 -18.33
N GLY A 54 -10.97 -0.80 -17.91
CA GLY A 54 -9.87 -0.42 -18.79
C GLY A 54 -8.99 -1.59 -19.25
N ASP A 55 -8.02 -1.28 -20.11
CA ASP A 55 -7.01 -2.24 -20.57
C ASP A 55 -5.90 -2.40 -19.52
N ILE A 56 -5.73 -3.63 -19.04
CA ILE A 56 -4.74 -4.00 -18.04
C ILE A 56 -3.33 -3.94 -18.62
N GLU A 57 -3.13 -4.43 -19.85
CA GLU A 57 -1.82 -4.47 -20.49
C GLU A 57 -1.32 -3.04 -20.76
N GLU A 58 -2.21 -2.17 -21.25
CA GLU A 58 -1.90 -0.75 -21.43
C GLU A 58 -1.55 -0.07 -20.10
N ALA A 59 -2.27 -0.39 -19.02
CA ALA A 59 -2.00 0.19 -17.72
C ALA A 59 -0.62 -0.22 -17.16
N VAL A 60 -0.23 -1.50 -17.33
CA VAL A 60 1.09 -2.00 -16.94
C VAL A 60 2.19 -1.36 -17.78
N ASP A 61 2.02 -1.33 -19.10
CA ASP A 61 2.97 -0.72 -20.05
C ASP A 61 3.22 0.76 -19.71
N LYS A 62 2.14 1.52 -19.52
CA LYS A 62 2.21 2.94 -19.15
C LYS A 62 2.94 3.15 -17.83
N PHE A 63 2.55 2.40 -16.80
CA PHE A 63 3.20 2.50 -15.49
C PHE A 63 4.70 2.19 -15.58
N CYS A 64 5.08 1.10 -16.24
CA CYS A 64 6.48 0.72 -16.37
C CYS A 64 7.30 1.74 -17.18
N LYS A 65 6.69 2.45 -18.15
CA LYS A 65 7.38 3.48 -18.94
C LYS A 65 7.44 4.84 -18.25
N GLU A 66 6.43 5.20 -17.47
CA GLU A 66 6.29 6.55 -16.88
C GLU A 66 6.81 6.64 -15.44
N ASP A 67 6.64 5.59 -14.63
CA ASP A 67 6.91 5.60 -13.18
C ASP A 67 8.21 4.88 -12.78
N VAL A 68 8.90 4.26 -13.74
CA VAL A 68 10.12 3.47 -13.53
C VAL A 68 11.27 4.02 -14.38
N PRO A 69 12.53 4.01 -13.89
CA PRO A 69 13.69 4.38 -14.71
C PRO A 69 13.78 3.54 -15.99
N SER A 70 14.16 4.17 -17.10
CA SER A 70 14.17 3.54 -18.43
C SER A 70 14.95 2.22 -18.52
N PHE A 71 16.02 2.05 -17.73
CA PHE A 71 16.81 0.82 -17.69
C PHE A 71 16.15 -0.34 -16.93
N MET A 72 15.03 -0.09 -16.25
CA MET A 72 14.28 -1.08 -15.46
C MET A 72 12.92 -1.45 -16.08
N VAL A 73 12.53 -0.86 -17.21
CA VAL A 73 11.22 -1.09 -17.86
C VAL A 73 10.99 -2.58 -18.11
N ASP A 74 11.91 -3.27 -18.79
CA ASP A 74 11.82 -4.71 -19.06
C ASP A 74 11.70 -5.55 -17.77
N MET A 75 12.31 -5.10 -16.68
CA MET A 75 12.23 -5.79 -15.39
C MET A 75 10.87 -5.54 -14.74
N CYS A 76 10.34 -4.32 -14.83
CA CYS A 76 9.02 -3.95 -14.34
C CYS A 76 7.93 -4.81 -15.00
N GLU A 77 7.91 -4.84 -16.33
CA GLU A 77 6.93 -5.60 -17.12
C GLU A 77 6.99 -7.09 -16.75
N LYS A 78 8.17 -7.71 -16.78
CA LYS A 78 8.34 -9.12 -16.43
C LYS A 78 7.94 -9.46 -15.00
N VAL A 79 8.16 -8.56 -14.04
CA VAL A 79 7.76 -8.79 -12.66
C VAL A 79 6.25 -8.68 -12.52
N ILE A 80 5.62 -7.68 -13.14
CA ILE A 80 4.17 -7.50 -13.05
C ILE A 80 3.44 -8.62 -13.79
N GLU A 81 3.82 -8.92 -15.04
CA GLU A 81 3.22 -10.00 -15.85
C GLU A 81 3.22 -11.35 -15.12
N LYS A 82 4.34 -11.72 -14.49
CA LYS A 82 4.45 -12.97 -13.74
C LYS A 82 3.53 -13.04 -12.52
N ASN A 83 3.15 -11.90 -11.96
CA ASN A 83 2.29 -11.80 -10.79
C ASN A 83 0.88 -11.31 -11.14
N LEU A 84 0.59 -11.06 -12.43
CA LEU A 84 -0.61 -10.33 -12.83
C LEU A 84 -1.89 -11.10 -12.49
N GLU A 85 -1.91 -12.41 -12.75
CA GLU A 85 -3.04 -13.28 -12.43
C GLU A 85 -3.37 -13.23 -10.93
N VAL A 86 -2.37 -13.40 -10.06
CA VAL A 86 -2.56 -13.37 -8.61
C VAL A 86 -2.95 -11.98 -8.10
N ILE A 87 -2.41 -10.90 -8.70
CA ILE A 87 -2.80 -9.52 -8.36
C ILE A 87 -4.27 -9.31 -8.67
N ILE A 88 -4.73 -9.67 -9.88
CA ILE A 88 -6.13 -9.51 -10.31
C ILE A 88 -7.07 -10.33 -9.43
N GLU A 89 -6.73 -11.59 -9.13
CA GLU A 89 -7.55 -12.44 -8.25
C GLU A 89 -7.72 -11.81 -6.86
N LYS A 90 -6.62 -11.31 -6.28
CA LYS A 90 -6.65 -10.68 -4.95
C LYS A 90 -7.40 -9.35 -4.94
N LEU A 91 -7.30 -8.56 -6.00
CA LEU A 91 -8.08 -7.34 -6.16
C LEU A 91 -9.58 -7.64 -6.26
N LYS A 92 -9.98 -8.70 -7.00
CA LYS A 92 -11.37 -9.16 -7.03
C LYS A 92 -11.89 -9.61 -5.65
N ASN A 93 -10.99 -10.04 -4.77
CA ASN A 93 -11.29 -10.37 -3.37
C ASN A 93 -11.20 -9.16 -2.42
N HIS A 94 -11.06 -7.94 -2.95
CA HIS A 94 -10.92 -6.69 -2.20
C HIS A 94 -9.74 -6.68 -1.21
N GLU A 95 -8.66 -7.38 -1.53
CA GLU A 95 -7.44 -7.34 -0.72
C GLU A 95 -6.71 -6.01 -0.89
N ALA A 96 -6.21 -5.43 0.22
CA ALA A 96 -5.45 -4.19 0.18
C ALA A 96 -4.10 -4.35 -0.54
N ALA A 97 -3.69 -3.32 -1.29
CA ALA A 97 -2.46 -3.33 -2.09
C ALA A 97 -1.20 -3.73 -1.32
N GLU A 98 -1.00 -3.25 -0.08
CA GLU A 98 0.16 -3.62 0.73
C GLU A 98 0.16 -5.09 1.12
N LYS A 99 -1.03 -5.68 1.31
CA LYS A 99 -1.15 -7.12 1.57
C LYS A 99 -0.80 -7.90 0.30
N ILE A 100 -1.36 -7.52 -0.85
CA ILE A 100 -1.04 -8.13 -2.15
C ILE A 100 0.47 -8.10 -2.39
N CYS A 101 1.09 -6.93 -2.22
CA CYS A 101 2.52 -6.73 -2.38
C CYS A 101 3.38 -7.49 -1.38
N THR A 102 2.84 -7.77 -0.18
CA THR A 102 3.50 -8.65 0.79
C THR A 102 3.42 -10.11 0.37
N ASP A 103 2.26 -10.54 -0.13
CA ASP A 103 2.02 -11.92 -0.57
C ASP A 103 2.88 -12.31 -1.78
N ILE A 104 3.24 -11.34 -2.63
CA ILE A 104 4.19 -11.52 -3.75
C ILE A 104 5.64 -11.11 -3.42
N PHE A 105 5.95 -10.93 -2.13
CA PHE A 105 7.30 -10.66 -1.61
C PHE A 105 7.95 -9.33 -2.04
N LEU A 106 7.20 -8.38 -2.59
CA LEU A 106 7.69 -7.04 -2.95
C LEU A 106 7.65 -6.06 -1.76
N CYS A 107 6.80 -6.33 -0.77
CA CYS A 107 6.81 -5.69 0.54
C CYS A 107 7.27 -6.67 1.62
N ARG A 108 8.17 -6.22 2.50
CA ARG A 108 8.55 -7.01 3.69
C ARG A 108 7.55 -6.78 4.81
N THR A 109 7.14 -7.86 5.48
CA THR A 109 6.52 -7.77 6.80
C THR A 109 7.50 -7.12 7.78
N PRO A 110 7.04 -6.26 8.72
CA PRO A 110 7.91 -5.73 9.75
C PRO A 110 8.50 -6.89 10.55
N LYS A 111 9.84 -7.04 10.52
CA LYS A 111 10.52 -7.99 11.40
C LYS A 111 10.38 -7.48 12.84
N LYS A 112 9.71 -8.22 13.73
CA LYS A 112 9.72 -7.98 15.19
C LYS A 112 11.06 -8.38 15.84
N TYR A 113 12.18 -8.10 15.18
CA TYR A 113 13.51 -8.54 15.62
C TYR A 113 14.26 -7.41 16.34
N TYR A 114 13.88 -7.09 17.59
CA TYR A 114 14.68 -6.27 18.52
C TYR A 114 14.37 -6.53 20.01
N PHE A 115 14.05 -7.77 20.42
CA PHE A 115 13.93 -8.09 21.87
C PHE A 115 14.70 -9.35 22.34
N LEU A 116 15.51 -10.02 21.52
CA LEU A 116 16.18 -11.25 21.95
C LEU A 116 17.69 -11.27 21.72
N GLU A 117 18.38 -10.12 21.82
CA GLU A 117 19.84 -10.06 21.67
C GLU A 117 20.58 -9.35 22.81
N THR A 118 19.99 -9.21 24.00
CA THR A 118 20.67 -8.61 25.18
C THR A 118 20.63 -9.48 26.45
N GLU A 119 20.57 -10.80 26.31
CA GLU A 119 20.93 -11.73 27.40
C GLU A 119 21.97 -12.72 26.90
N LYS A 120 23.21 -12.26 26.78
CA LYS A 120 24.40 -13.10 26.94
C LYS A 120 25.56 -12.30 27.50
#